data_AF-A0A674IGX8-F1
#
_entry.id   AF-A0A674IGX8-F1
#
_cell.length_a   1.000
_cell.length_b   1.000
_cell.length_c   1.000
_cell.angle_alpha   90.00
_cell.angle_beta   90.00
_cell.angle_gamma   90.00
#
_symmetry.space_group_name_H-M   'P 1'
#
loop_
_entity.id
_entity.type
_entity.pdbx_description
1 polymer ?
#
loop_
_entity_poly.entity_id
_entity_poly.type
_entity_poly.pdbx_seq_one_letter_code
_entity_poly.pdbx_strand_id
1 'polypeptide(L)'
;MPQEQYAHRSAMQSSEGPQVYKVGIYGWRKRCLYFFVLLLMILILVNLAMTIWILKVMNFTIGNPLYFQSARNVTVNILNEKTKVLTRLVTGPQAVEAHSQKFEVKSLSGKLLFSADDNEVVVGAERLRVLGAEGTVFPKSIETPSVRADPFKELR
;
A
#
# COMPACT_ATOMS: atom_id res chain seq x y z
N MET A 1 -24.21 81.43 56.14
CA MET A 1 -25.33 80.55 56.57
C MET A 1 -26.61 81.13 56.00
N PRO A 2 -27.61 80.36 55.53
CA PRO A 2 -27.84 78.89 55.61
C PRO A 2 -27.80 78.19 54.22
N GLN A 3 -27.33 76.95 54.11
CA GLN A 3 -28.09 75.68 54.14
C GLN A 3 -29.33 75.66 53.23
N GLU A 4 -29.35 74.74 52.26
CA GLU A 4 -30.38 73.69 52.20
C GLU A 4 -29.79 72.41 51.59
N GLN A 5 -29.66 71.43 52.47
CA GLN A 5 -29.32 70.05 52.19
C GLN A 5 -30.63 69.26 52.29
N TYR A 6 -31.13 68.75 51.17
CA TYR A 6 -32.22 67.77 51.18
C TYR A 6 -31.67 66.42 50.73
N ALA A 7 -31.46 65.55 51.72
CA ALA A 7 -31.31 64.13 51.53
C ALA A 7 -32.69 63.48 51.65
N HIS A 8 -33.18 62.79 50.60
CA HIS A 8 -34.13 61.69 50.78
C HIS A 8 -34.12 60.68 49.61
N ARG A 9 -33.32 59.63 49.82
CA ARG A 9 -33.55 58.20 49.55
C ARG A 9 -34.84 57.81 48.79
N SER A 10 -34.69 57.05 47.69
CA SER A 10 -35.27 55.71 47.49
C SER A 10 -34.81 55.06 46.18
N ALA A 11 -34.56 53.76 46.25
CA ALA A 11 -34.02 52.90 45.21
C ALA A 11 -35.02 52.59 44.08
N MET A 12 -34.52 52.44 42.84
CA MET A 12 -35.05 51.52 41.82
C MET A 12 -34.05 51.33 40.66
N GLN A 13 -33.26 50.26 40.79
CA GLN A 13 -32.92 49.26 39.78
C GLN A 13 -33.35 49.52 38.32
N SER A 14 -32.38 49.60 37.39
CA SER A 14 -32.43 48.82 36.14
C SER A 14 -31.06 48.74 35.46
N SER A 15 -30.72 47.51 35.09
CA SER A 15 -29.61 47.05 34.25
C SER A 15 -29.75 47.60 32.82
N GLU A 16 -28.64 47.93 32.15
CA GLU A 16 -28.38 47.72 30.70
C GLU A 16 -27.12 48.46 30.17
N GLY A 17 -26.04 47.71 29.85
CA GLY A 17 -24.99 48.04 28.85
C GLY A 17 -24.06 49.25 29.10
N PRO A 18 -22.81 49.28 28.55
CA PRO A 18 -22.45 48.72 27.25
C PRO A 18 -21.28 47.71 27.30
N GLN A 19 -21.36 46.78 26.35
CA GLN A 19 -20.33 45.85 25.92
C GLN A 19 -19.03 46.60 25.57
N VAL A 20 -18.11 46.79 26.52
CA VAL A 20 -16.76 47.30 26.25
C VAL A 20 -15.81 46.12 26.15
N TYR A 21 -15.93 45.38 25.05
CA TYR A 21 -14.82 44.61 24.51
C TYR A 21 -13.71 45.61 24.17
N LYS A 22 -12.75 45.80 25.07
CA LYS A 22 -11.44 46.37 24.71
C LYS A 22 -10.71 45.36 23.82
N VAL A 23 -11.19 45.22 22.59
CA VAL A 23 -10.51 44.58 21.46
C VAL A 23 -10.14 45.68 20.47
N GLY A 24 -9.49 46.72 20.97
CA GLY A 24 -8.97 47.82 20.19
C GLY A 24 -7.48 47.98 20.49
N ILE A 25 -6.66 48.15 19.44
CA ILE A 25 -5.22 48.49 19.49
C ILE A 25 -4.21 47.31 19.35
N TYR A 26 -4.63 46.14 18.82
CA TYR A 26 -3.69 45.18 18.19
C TYR A 26 -4.03 44.89 16.72
N GLY A 27 -4.67 45.85 16.05
CA GLY A 27 -5.42 45.67 14.80
C GLY A 27 -4.61 45.36 13.53
N TRP A 28 -3.35 45.79 13.41
CA TRP A 28 -2.58 45.61 12.17
C TRP A 28 -1.72 44.36 12.17
N ARG A 29 -1.09 44.03 13.31
CA ARG A 29 -0.25 42.83 13.46
C ARG A 29 -1.09 41.54 13.41
N LYS A 30 -2.29 41.54 14.00
CA LYS A 30 -3.22 40.40 13.88
C LYS A 30 -3.71 40.22 12.45
N ARG A 31 -4.04 41.29 11.73
CA ARG A 31 -4.43 41.22 10.30
C ARG A 31 -3.30 40.67 9.42
N CYS A 32 -2.06 41.09 9.69
CA CYS A 32 -0.88 40.52 9.03
C CYS A 32 -0.71 39.04 9.36
N LEU A 33 -0.94 38.63 10.62
CA LEU A 33 -0.87 37.24 11.03
C LEU A 33 -2.00 36.41 10.40
N TYR A 34 -3.23 36.92 10.31
CA TYR A 34 -4.32 36.23 9.61
C TYR A 34 -4.04 36.10 8.11
N PHE A 35 -3.51 37.14 7.46
CA PHE A 35 -3.11 37.04 6.06
C PHE A 35 -1.99 36.03 5.86
N PHE A 36 -0.99 36.03 6.75
CA PHE A 36 0.12 35.08 6.71
C PHE A 36 -0.35 33.64 6.95
N VAL A 37 -1.23 33.42 7.94
CA VAL A 37 -1.84 32.12 8.21
C VAL A 37 -2.73 31.68 7.05
N LEU A 38 -3.52 32.58 6.46
CA LEU A 38 -4.33 32.30 5.26
C LEU A 38 -3.42 31.90 4.09
N LEU A 39 -2.33 32.63 3.85
CA LEU A 39 -1.35 32.33 2.81
C LEU A 39 -0.71 30.96 3.06
N LEU A 40 -0.32 30.65 4.29
CA LEU A 40 0.20 29.32 4.65
C LEU A 40 -0.85 28.23 4.44
N MET A 41 -2.11 28.49 4.79
CA MET A 41 -3.21 27.54 4.57
C MET A 41 -3.42 27.28 3.08
N ILE A 42 -3.38 28.32 2.25
CA ILE A 42 -3.44 28.21 0.79
C ILE A 42 -2.24 27.43 0.25
N LEU A 43 -1.01 27.72 0.70
CA LEU A 43 0.18 26.96 0.31
C LEU A 43 0.07 25.47 0.66
N ILE A 44 -0.46 25.15 1.84
CA ILE A 44 -0.72 23.77 2.25
C ILE A 44 -1.76 23.11 1.34
N LEU A 45 -2.87 23.80 1.03
CA LEU A 45 -3.89 23.28 0.12
C LEU A 45 -3.35 23.05 -1.30
N VAL A 46 -2.52 23.98 -1.81
CA VAL A 46 -1.85 23.83 -3.10
C VAL A 46 -0.89 22.64 -3.09
N ASN A 47 -0.07 22.50 -2.05
CA ASN A 47 0.86 21.37 -1.92
C ASN A 47 0.11 20.04 -1.79
N LEU A 48 -1.02 20.02 -1.07
CA LEU A 48 -1.87 18.83 -0.95
C LEU A 48 -2.52 18.48 -2.30
N ALA A 49 -3.09 19.46 -3.00
CA ALA A 49 -3.67 19.27 -4.32
C ALA A 49 -2.64 18.79 -5.34
N MET A 50 -1.44 19.37 -5.34
CA MET A 50 -0.32 18.94 -6.18
C MET A 50 0.09 17.49 -5.86
N THR A 51 0.19 17.12 -4.59
CA THR A 51 0.51 15.74 -4.18
C THR A 51 -0.55 14.76 -4.65
N ILE A 52 -1.84 15.07 -4.45
CA ILE A 52 -2.95 14.23 -4.92
C ILE A 52 -2.96 14.13 -6.45
N TRP A 53 -2.67 15.22 -7.16
CA TRP A 53 -2.57 15.22 -8.62
C TRP A 53 -1.42 14.35 -9.12
N ILE A 54 -0.25 14.42 -8.48
CA ILE A 54 0.90 13.54 -8.77
C ILE A 54 0.53 12.07 -8.54
N LEU A 55 -0.13 11.74 -7.42
CA LEU A 55 -0.57 10.37 -7.15
C LEU A 55 -1.57 9.87 -8.20
N LYS A 56 -2.50 10.73 -8.64
CA LYS A 56 -3.49 10.41 -9.68
C LYS A 56 -2.85 10.24 -11.06
N VAL A 57 -1.94 11.12 -11.48
CA VAL A 57 -1.28 11.05 -12.81
C VAL A 57 -0.37 9.83 -12.91
N MET A 58 0.23 9.40 -11.80
CA MET A 58 1.02 8.17 -11.73
C MET A 58 0.15 6.89 -11.74
N ASN A 59 -1.17 7.00 -11.89
CA ASN A 59 -2.10 5.86 -11.97
C ASN A 59 -2.02 4.88 -10.78
N PHE A 60 -1.60 5.34 -9.60
CA PHE A 60 -1.67 4.55 -8.36
C PHE A 60 -3.11 4.48 -7.86
N THR A 61 -3.94 3.71 -8.55
CA THR A 61 -5.29 3.39 -8.08
C THR A 61 -5.22 2.10 -7.28
N ILE A 62 -5.82 2.10 -6.09
CA ILE A 62 -5.95 0.91 -5.22
C ILE A 62 -6.75 -0.14 -6.01
N GLY A 63 -6.06 -1.14 -6.56
CA GLY A 63 -6.65 -2.21 -7.38
C GLY A 63 -6.00 -2.41 -8.75
N ASN A 64 -5.20 -1.46 -9.23
CA ASN A 64 -4.48 -1.62 -10.50
C ASN A 64 -3.11 -2.29 -10.28
N PRO A 65 -2.71 -3.24 -11.14
CA PRO A 65 -1.36 -3.78 -11.09
C PRO A 65 -0.34 -2.70 -11.45
N LEU A 66 0.82 -2.72 -10.80
CA LEU A 66 1.94 -1.85 -11.13
C LEU A 66 2.64 -2.36 -12.39
N TYR A 67 2.53 -1.61 -13.49
CA TYR A 67 3.18 -1.96 -14.75
C TYR A 67 4.60 -1.38 -14.81
N PHE A 68 5.60 -2.25 -14.97
CA PHE A 68 6.97 -1.86 -15.28
C PHE A 68 7.26 -2.19 -16.74
N GLN A 69 7.37 -1.17 -17.59
CA GLN A 69 7.77 -1.33 -19.00
C GLN A 69 9.16 -0.76 -19.21
N SER A 70 10.05 -1.56 -19.80
CA SER A 70 11.41 -1.18 -20.11
C SER A 70 11.78 -1.72 -21.50
N ALA A 71 12.54 -0.93 -22.27
CA ALA A 71 13.12 -1.38 -23.54
C ALA A 71 14.34 -2.31 -23.33
N ARG A 72 14.77 -2.48 -22.07
CA ARG A 72 15.92 -3.29 -21.66
C ARG A 72 15.53 -4.22 -20.51
N ASN A 73 16.43 -5.12 -20.16
CA ASN A 73 16.25 -6.06 -19.07
C ASN A 73 15.86 -5.35 -17.76
N VAL A 74 14.86 -5.90 -17.08
CA VAL A 74 14.43 -5.46 -15.76
C VAL A 74 15.03 -6.41 -14.73
N THR A 75 15.65 -5.87 -13.67
CA THR A 75 16.22 -6.68 -12.58
C THR A 75 15.66 -6.24 -11.25
N VAL A 76 15.10 -7.19 -10.50
CA VAL A 76 14.62 -6.99 -9.13
C VAL A 76 15.61 -7.68 -8.19
N ASN A 77 16.27 -6.90 -7.33
CA ASN A 77 17.19 -7.41 -6.32
C ASN A 77 16.60 -7.23 -4.93
N ILE A 78 16.64 -8.27 -4.12
CA ILE A 78 16.34 -8.23 -2.70
C ILE A 78 17.67 -8.32 -1.96
N LEU A 79 17.93 -7.36 -1.07
CA LEU A 79 19.19 -7.23 -0.35
C LEU A 79 19.00 -7.57 1.13
N ASN A 80 20.05 -8.08 1.77
CA ASN A 80 20.14 -8.22 3.22
C ASN A 80 20.52 -6.87 3.87
N GLU A 81 20.49 -6.78 5.20
CA GLU A 81 20.93 -5.65 6.03
C GLU A 81 22.35 -5.17 5.68
N LYS A 82 23.22 -6.11 5.27
CA LYS A 82 24.60 -5.84 4.83
C LYS A 82 24.69 -5.48 3.33
N THR A 83 23.59 -5.04 2.72
CA THR A 83 23.45 -4.70 1.29
C THR A 83 23.93 -5.80 0.31
N LYS A 84 23.96 -7.05 0.76
CA LYS A 84 24.27 -8.21 -0.09
C LYS A 84 23.00 -8.68 -0.78
N VAL A 85 23.05 -8.93 -2.09
CA VAL A 85 21.92 -9.49 -2.86
C VAL A 85 21.64 -10.93 -2.38
N LEU A 86 20.42 -11.17 -1.92
CA LEU A 86 19.90 -12.49 -1.52
C LEU A 86 19.13 -13.16 -2.65
N THR A 87 18.25 -12.40 -3.29
CA THR A 87 17.42 -12.88 -4.40
C THR A 87 17.50 -11.91 -5.56
N ARG A 88 17.56 -12.45 -6.78
CA ARG A 88 17.56 -11.69 -8.02
C ARG A 88 16.56 -12.29 -8.99
N LEU A 89 15.67 -11.47 -9.53
CA LEU A 89 14.80 -11.82 -10.64
C LEU A 89 15.14 -10.92 -11.83
N VAL A 90 15.52 -11.50 -12.95
CA VAL A 90 15.88 -10.81 -14.19
C VAL A 90 14.85 -11.16 -15.26
N THR A 91 14.16 -10.14 -15.77
CA THR A 91 13.29 -10.27 -16.94
C THR A 91 14.02 -9.68 -18.15
N GLY A 92 14.53 -10.55 -19.01
CA GLY A 92 15.15 -10.18 -20.28
C GLY A 92 14.23 -10.45 -21.48
N PRO A 93 14.66 -10.10 -22.71
CA PRO A 93 13.89 -10.33 -23.93
C PRO A 93 13.80 -11.81 -24.33
N GLN A 94 14.74 -12.65 -23.87
CA GLN A 94 14.80 -14.07 -24.26
C GLN A 94 14.37 -15.01 -23.14
N ALA A 95 14.62 -14.64 -21.88
CA ALA A 95 14.38 -15.49 -20.73
C ALA A 95 14.06 -14.66 -19.48
N VAL A 96 13.40 -15.33 -18.53
CA VAL A 96 13.24 -14.85 -17.16
C VAL A 96 14.10 -15.72 -16.27
N GLU A 97 15.05 -15.12 -15.58
CA GLU A 97 16.01 -15.81 -14.71
C GLU A 97 15.72 -15.45 -13.26
N ALA A 98 15.60 -16.47 -12.41
CA ALA A 98 15.42 -16.30 -10.97
C ALA A 98 16.60 -16.95 -10.24
N HIS A 99 17.33 -16.15 -9.47
CA HIS A 99 18.35 -16.61 -8.53
C HIS A 99 17.80 -16.44 -7.12
N SER A 100 17.42 -17.53 -6.49
CA SER A 100 16.94 -17.58 -5.11
C SER A 100 17.26 -18.94 -4.51
N GLN A 101 17.24 -19.03 -3.18
CA GLN A 101 17.37 -20.32 -2.47
C GLN A 101 16.13 -21.21 -2.67
N LYS A 102 14.97 -20.59 -2.87
CA LYS A 102 13.71 -21.28 -3.14
C LYS A 102 12.90 -20.48 -4.14
N PHE A 103 12.31 -21.14 -5.12
CA PHE A 103 11.38 -20.55 -6.09
C PHE A 103 10.10 -21.38 -6.12
N GLU A 104 8.95 -20.74 -5.88
CA GLU A 104 7.65 -21.42 -5.83
C GLU A 104 6.65 -20.73 -6.78
N VAL A 105 5.89 -21.55 -7.51
CA VAL A 105 4.73 -21.13 -8.29
C VAL A 105 3.51 -21.79 -7.65
N LYS A 106 2.55 -20.97 -7.22
CA LYS A 106 1.31 -21.41 -6.58
C LYS A 106 0.11 -20.97 -7.40
N SER A 107 -0.95 -21.77 -7.37
CA SER A 107 -2.27 -21.39 -7.87
C SER A 107 -2.88 -20.28 -7.01
N LEU A 108 -3.91 -19.60 -7.53
CA LEU A 108 -4.70 -18.61 -6.78
C LEU A 108 -5.34 -19.19 -5.51
N SER A 109 -5.58 -20.51 -5.48
CA SER A 109 -6.07 -21.23 -4.29
C SER A 109 -4.99 -21.57 -3.27
N GLY A 110 -3.72 -21.24 -3.55
CA GLY A 110 -2.56 -21.57 -2.70
C GLY A 110 -1.93 -22.94 -2.95
N LYS A 111 -2.50 -23.77 -3.84
CA LYS A 111 -1.92 -25.07 -4.24
C LYS A 111 -0.56 -24.90 -4.91
N LEU A 112 0.46 -25.63 -4.45
CA LEU A 112 1.79 -25.65 -5.07
C LEU A 112 1.75 -26.29 -6.46
N LEU A 113 2.22 -25.59 -7.48
CA LEU A 113 2.31 -26.09 -8.86
C LEU A 113 3.75 -26.44 -9.25
N PHE A 114 4.71 -25.63 -8.80
CA PHE A 114 6.14 -25.85 -9.03
C PHE A 114 6.93 -25.32 -7.84
N SER A 115 7.92 -26.07 -7.35
CA SER A 115 8.93 -25.59 -6.40
C SER A 115 10.30 -26.05 -6.86
N ALA A 116 11.31 -25.20 -6.70
CA ALA A 116 12.71 -25.55 -6.87
C ALA A 116 13.54 -24.95 -5.74
N ASP A 117 14.38 -25.78 -5.13
CA ASP A 117 15.42 -25.39 -4.19
C ASP A 117 16.68 -26.26 -4.40
N ASP A 118 17.66 -26.14 -3.50
CA ASP A 118 18.93 -26.87 -3.60
C ASP A 118 18.78 -28.39 -3.41
N ASN A 119 17.65 -28.86 -2.86
CA ASN A 119 17.45 -30.26 -2.50
C ASN A 119 16.56 -31.00 -3.51
N GLU A 120 15.47 -30.36 -3.96
CA GLU A 120 14.51 -30.99 -4.85
C GLU A 120 13.79 -30.02 -5.79
N VAL A 121 13.23 -30.58 -6.86
CA VAL A 121 12.28 -29.89 -7.74
C VAL A 121 10.97 -30.65 -7.69
N VAL A 122 9.90 -29.96 -7.26
CA VAL A 122 8.57 -30.55 -7.08
C VAL A 122 7.63 -29.99 -8.13
N VAL A 123 6.94 -30.87 -8.86
CA VAL A 123 5.89 -30.51 -9.81
C VAL A 123 4.55 -31.01 -9.27
N GLY A 124 3.71 -30.10 -8.77
CA GLY A 124 2.43 -30.40 -8.12
C GLY A 124 1.20 -30.34 -9.04
N ALA A 125 1.41 -30.29 -10.36
CA ALA A 125 0.33 -30.25 -11.34
C ALA A 125 -0.42 -31.60 -11.40
N GLU A 126 -1.75 -31.56 -11.53
CA GLU A 126 -2.58 -32.77 -11.64
C GLU A 126 -2.29 -33.57 -12.91
N ARG A 127 -1.89 -32.87 -13.97
CA ARG A 127 -1.55 -33.47 -15.26
C ARG A 127 -0.26 -32.85 -15.76
N LEU A 128 0.79 -33.64 -15.76
CA LEU A 128 2.05 -33.30 -16.42
C LEU A 128 2.04 -33.89 -17.83
N ARG A 129 2.21 -33.05 -18.85
CA ARG A 129 2.40 -33.47 -20.24
C ARG A 129 3.79 -33.06 -20.68
N VAL A 130 4.58 -34.01 -21.17
CA VAL A 130 5.88 -33.72 -21.75
C VAL A 130 5.81 -33.94 -23.25
N LEU A 131 5.95 -32.85 -24.02
CA LEU A 131 5.66 -32.79 -25.45
C LEU A 131 6.94 -32.65 -26.31
N GLY A 132 8.09 -33.07 -25.79
CA GLY A 132 9.32 -33.09 -26.58
C GLY A 132 9.26 -34.16 -27.67
N ALA A 133 9.82 -33.87 -28.86
CA ALA A 133 9.92 -34.85 -29.95
C ALA A 133 10.63 -36.15 -29.51
N GLU A 134 11.58 -36.02 -28.57
CA GLU A 134 12.35 -37.12 -27.98
C GLU A 134 11.72 -37.71 -26.69
N GLY A 135 10.53 -37.24 -26.29
CA GLY A 135 9.86 -37.68 -25.06
C GLY A 135 10.63 -37.34 -23.77
N THR A 136 10.61 -38.26 -22.82
CA THR A 136 11.29 -38.14 -21.52
C THR A 136 12.04 -39.43 -21.18
N VAL A 137 13.28 -39.31 -20.73
CA VAL A 137 14.06 -40.44 -20.24
C VAL A 137 14.05 -40.45 -18.72
N PHE A 138 13.58 -41.55 -18.12
CA PHE A 138 13.69 -41.81 -16.69
C PHE A 138 14.75 -42.89 -16.48
N PRO A 139 15.95 -42.54 -15.97
CA PRO A 139 17.05 -43.51 -15.82
C PRO A 139 16.79 -44.56 -14.73
N LYS A 140 15.78 -44.36 -13.89
CA LYS A 140 15.36 -45.27 -12.81
C LYS A 140 13.85 -45.49 -12.88
N SER A 141 13.38 -46.48 -12.13
CA SER A 141 11.95 -46.77 -11.98
C SER A 141 11.17 -45.55 -11.48
N ILE A 142 9.98 -45.37 -12.03
CA ILE A 142 9.01 -44.38 -11.55
C ILE A 142 8.15 -45.05 -10.48
N GLU A 143 8.04 -44.41 -9.32
CA GLU A 143 7.15 -44.85 -8.24
C GLU A 143 5.72 -44.36 -8.51
N THR A 144 4.74 -45.22 -8.23
CA THR A 144 3.32 -44.88 -8.32
C THR A 144 2.67 -44.99 -6.95
N PRO A 145 1.65 -44.19 -6.64
CA PRO A 145 0.81 -44.44 -5.47
C PRO A 145 0.19 -45.84 -5.55
N SER A 146 -0.26 -46.38 -4.42
CA SER A 146 -0.89 -47.71 -4.34
C SER A 146 -2.06 -47.83 -5.32
N VAL A 147 -1.89 -48.62 -6.39
CA VAL A 147 -2.94 -48.93 -7.35
C VAL A 147 -3.73 -50.14 -6.85
N ARG A 148 -5.02 -49.95 -6.56
CA ARG A 148 -5.93 -51.04 -6.17
C ARG A 148 -7.08 -51.09 -7.17
N ALA A 149 -7.45 -52.29 -7.61
CA ALA A 149 -8.65 -52.48 -8.41
C ALA A 149 -9.90 -52.25 -7.56
N ASP A 150 -10.96 -51.74 -8.16
CA ASP A 150 -12.28 -51.72 -7.51
C ASP A 150 -12.71 -53.15 -7.17
N PRO A 151 -13.38 -53.38 -6.02
CA PRO A 151 -13.87 -54.70 -5.64
C PRO A 151 -14.74 -55.29 -6.75
N PHE A 152 -14.51 -56.57 -7.09
CA PHE A 152 -15.27 -57.25 -8.13
C PHE A 152 -16.77 -57.22 -7.82
N LYS A 153 -17.57 -56.87 -8.83
CA LYS A 153 -19.00 -57.14 -8.84
C LYS A 153 -19.17 -58.63 -9.13
N GLU A 154 -19.80 -59.37 -8.23
CA GLU A 154 -20.14 -60.78 -8.45
C GLU A 154 -20.97 -60.91 -9.74
N LEU A 155 -20.51 -61.75 -10.66
CA LEU A 155 -21.28 -62.13 -11.85
C LEU A 155 -22.34 -63.14 -11.39
N ARG A 156 -23.62 -62.78 -11.56
CA ARG A 156 -24.79 -63.65 -11.30
C ARG A 156 -25.19 -64.42 -12.55
#